data_AF-A0A6G3XLB7-F1
#
_entry.id   AF-A0A6G3XLB7-F1
#
_cell.length_a   1.000
_cell.length_b   1.000
_cell.length_c   1.000
_cell.angle_alpha   90.00
_cell.angle_beta   90.00
_cell.angle_gamma   90.00
#
_symmetry.space_group_name_H-M   'P 1'
#
loop_
_entity.id
_entity.type
_entity.pdbx_description
1 polymer ?
#
loop_
_entity_poly.entity_id
_entity_poly.type
_entity_poly.pdbx_seq_one_letter_code
_entity_poly.pdbx_strand_id
1 'polypeptide(L)'
;MGPGDAVDGRVFHVKLPGHDAMARRADELVVPTRVMLPRRVVDGPARQVGKRLLMALLVLATTVLIVWLDRGGYNDNADGKVDLLDAIYYATVTLSTTGYGDITPYSDGARLINVVLVTPLRVLFLIILVGTTLEVLTERTREDFRLKRWRSNLRDHTVVVGFGTKGRSAILTLCTTGL
;
A
#
# COMPACT_ATOMS: atom_id res chain seq x y z
N MET A 1 28.34 12.07 94.69
CA MET A 1 27.15 11.24 94.92
C MET A 1 26.15 11.62 93.82
N GLY A 2 25.96 10.80 92.78
CA GLY A 2 24.86 10.98 91.78
C GLY A 2 23.53 10.43 92.34
N PRO A 3 22.43 10.25 91.57
CA PRO A 3 22.19 10.44 90.11
C PRO A 3 20.78 11.05 89.75
N GLY A 4 20.35 11.00 88.47
CA GLY A 4 18.92 11.02 88.03
C GLY A 4 18.54 12.09 86.99
N ASP A 5 18.69 11.85 85.68
CA ASP A 5 17.72 11.22 84.73
C ASP A 5 16.48 12.11 84.43
N ALA A 6 16.44 12.82 83.30
CA ALA A 6 16.01 12.37 81.97
C ALA A 6 14.51 12.01 81.87
N VAL A 7 13.70 12.90 81.29
CA VAL A 7 12.41 12.56 80.66
C VAL A 7 12.30 13.31 79.34
N ASP A 8 12.65 12.60 78.27
CA ASP A 8 12.46 12.97 76.85
C ASP A 8 11.10 12.42 76.36
N GLY A 9 10.32 13.27 75.70
CA GLY A 9 8.98 12.97 75.22
C GLY A 9 9.00 12.23 73.89
N ARG A 10 8.78 10.92 73.91
CA ARG A 10 8.58 10.12 72.68
C ARG A 10 7.10 10.05 72.29
N VAL A 11 6.76 10.73 71.19
CA VAL A 11 5.50 10.56 70.46
C VAL A 11 5.64 9.35 69.53
N PHE A 12 4.82 8.32 69.75
CA PHE A 12 4.71 7.15 68.88
C PHE A 12 3.81 7.47 67.66
N HIS A 13 4.39 7.44 66.46
CA HIS A 13 3.64 7.44 65.20
C HIS A 13 3.37 5.99 64.76
N VAL A 14 2.12 5.55 64.88
CA VAL A 14 1.65 4.25 64.38
C VAL A 14 1.35 4.38 62.89
N LYS A 15 2.10 3.66 62.05
CA LYS A 15 1.86 3.55 60.59
C LYS A 15 0.96 2.33 60.34
N LEU A 16 -0.28 2.56 59.91
CA LEU A 16 -1.27 1.52 59.64
C LEU A 16 -1.04 0.86 58.25
N PRO A 17 -0.90 -0.48 58.15
CA PRO A 17 -0.78 -1.20 56.88
C PRO A 17 -2.15 -1.72 56.43
N GLY A 18 -2.83 -0.99 55.55
CA GLY A 18 -4.18 -1.39 55.08
C GLY A 18 -4.52 -1.08 53.63
N HIS A 19 -3.77 -0.19 52.96
CA HIS A 19 -4.16 0.31 51.63
C HIS A 19 -3.56 -0.45 50.44
N ASP A 20 -2.59 -1.35 50.66
CA ASP A 20 -1.80 -1.92 49.56
C ASP A 20 -2.36 -3.23 48.97
N ALA A 21 -3.28 -3.90 49.67
CA ALA A 21 -3.84 -5.18 49.21
C ALA A 21 -4.96 -5.03 48.17
N MET A 22 -5.77 -3.96 48.27
CA MET A 22 -6.85 -3.68 47.32
C MET A 22 -6.35 -3.15 45.98
N ALA A 23 -5.18 -2.50 45.95
CA ALA A 23 -4.58 -1.98 44.73
C ALA A 23 -4.11 -3.11 43.77
N ARG A 24 -3.60 -4.23 44.29
CA ARG A 24 -3.08 -5.33 43.45
C ARG A 24 -4.16 -6.09 42.68
N ARG A 25 -5.37 -6.26 43.24
CA ARG A 25 -6.46 -6.98 42.55
C ARG A 25 -7.06 -6.20 41.38
N ALA A 26 -6.95 -4.88 41.37
CA ALA A 26 -7.51 -4.04 40.31
C ALA A 26 -6.66 -4.04 39.02
N ASP A 27 -5.45 -4.58 39.06
CA ASP A 27 -4.55 -4.63 37.91
C ASP A 27 -4.68 -5.93 37.08
N GLU A 28 -5.26 -6.99 37.64
CA GLU A 28 -5.47 -8.27 36.93
C GLU A 28 -6.67 -8.28 35.96
N LEU A 29 -7.59 -7.31 36.05
CA LEU A 29 -8.82 -7.28 35.24
C LEU A 29 -8.77 -6.33 34.03
N VAL A 30 -7.60 -5.78 33.68
CA VAL A 30 -7.46 -4.95 32.48
C VAL A 30 -7.41 -5.85 31.25
N VAL A 31 -8.58 -6.32 30.82
CA VAL A 31 -8.78 -6.90 29.50
C VAL A 31 -8.42 -5.81 28.50
N PRO A 32 -7.34 -5.94 27.71
CA PRO A 32 -6.97 -4.93 26.75
C PRO A 32 -8.03 -4.95 25.65
N THR A 33 -8.97 -4.01 25.72
CA THR A 33 -9.95 -3.80 24.65
C THR A 33 -9.15 -3.29 23.46
N ARG A 34 -8.75 -4.22 22.60
CA ARG A 34 -7.97 -3.97 21.40
C ARG A 34 -8.84 -3.13 20.46
N VAL A 35 -8.65 -1.81 20.48
CA VAL A 35 -9.28 -0.91 19.53
C VAL A 35 -8.67 -1.19 18.17
N MET A 36 -9.36 -2.01 17.38
CA MET A 36 -9.02 -2.27 15.98
C MET A 36 -9.47 -1.07 15.15
N LEU A 37 -8.52 -0.21 14.80
CA LEU A 37 -8.75 0.84 13.80
C LEU A 37 -9.09 0.17 12.46
N PRO A 38 -10.13 0.64 11.73
CA PRO A 38 -10.44 0.13 10.39
C PRO A 38 -9.26 0.47 9.46
N ARG A 39 -8.42 -0.53 9.16
CA ARG A 39 -7.49 -0.41 8.05
C ARG A 39 -8.33 -0.42 6.78
N ARG A 40 -8.32 0.67 6.02
CA ARG A 40 -8.65 0.59 4.59
C ARG A 40 -7.72 -0.46 4.01
N VAL A 41 -8.30 -1.59 3.63
CA VAL A 41 -7.60 -2.61 2.84
C VAL A 41 -7.38 -1.96 1.49
N VAL A 42 -6.26 -1.25 1.35
CA VAL A 42 -5.73 -0.89 0.04
C VAL A 42 -5.49 -2.24 -0.63
N ASP A 43 -6.12 -2.49 -1.77
CA ASP A 43 -5.82 -3.68 -2.57
C ASP A 43 -4.30 -3.76 -2.68
N GLY A 44 -3.70 -4.90 -2.28
CA GLY A 44 -2.26 -4.98 -2.17
C GLY A 44 -1.59 -4.52 -3.47
N PRO A 45 -0.49 -3.73 -3.42
CA PRO A 45 0.14 -3.17 -4.63
C PRO A 45 0.46 -4.24 -5.68
N ALA A 46 0.74 -5.48 -5.25
CA ALA A 46 0.92 -6.63 -6.13
C ALA A 46 -0.33 -7.00 -6.96
N ARG A 47 -1.54 -6.91 -6.38
CA ARG A 47 -2.79 -7.18 -7.10
C ARG A 47 -3.09 -6.12 -8.14
N GLN A 48 -2.76 -4.86 -7.87
CA GLN A 48 -2.96 -3.75 -8.79
C GLN A 48 -2.03 -3.83 -10.00
N VAL A 49 -0.75 -4.10 -9.76
CA VAL A 49 0.22 -4.41 -10.82
C VAL A 49 -0.19 -5.66 -11.60
N GLY A 50 -0.63 -6.71 -10.91
CA GLY A 50 -1.10 -7.94 -11.54
C GLY A 50 -2.29 -7.74 -12.47
N LYS A 51 -3.30 -6.97 -12.05
CA LYS A 51 -4.46 -6.63 -12.91
C LYS A 51 -4.03 -5.87 -14.17
N ARG A 52 -3.08 -4.93 -14.04
CA ARG A 52 -2.58 -4.16 -15.18
C ARG A 52 -1.73 -4.98 -16.14
N LEU A 53 -0.86 -5.84 -15.63
CA LEU A 53 -0.12 -6.81 -16.44
C LEU A 53 -1.08 -7.74 -17.19
N LEU A 54 -2.13 -8.22 -16.53
CA LEU A 54 -3.16 -9.02 -17.18
C LEU A 54 -3.84 -8.25 -18.32
N MET A 55 -4.21 -6.97 -18.11
CA MET A 55 -4.76 -6.13 -19.18
C MET A 55 -3.78 -5.93 -20.34
N ALA A 56 -2.49 -5.70 -20.08
CA ALA A 56 -1.47 -5.57 -21.12
C ALA A 56 -1.32 -6.87 -21.93
N LEU A 57 -1.31 -8.02 -21.25
CA LEU A 57 -1.29 -9.34 -21.90
C LEU A 57 -2.53 -9.59 -22.75
N LEU A 58 -3.72 -9.15 -22.29
CA LEU A 58 -4.95 -9.25 -23.07
C LEU A 58 -4.89 -8.38 -24.34
N VAL A 59 -4.38 -7.15 -24.24
CA VAL A 59 -4.18 -6.26 -25.40
C VAL A 59 -3.21 -6.90 -26.41
N LEU A 60 -2.10 -7.45 -25.92
CA LEU A 60 -1.14 -8.19 -26.74
C LEU A 60 -1.80 -9.39 -27.43
N ALA A 61 -2.46 -10.28 -26.67
CA ALA A 61 -3.13 -11.45 -27.19
C ALA A 61 -4.22 -11.11 -28.23
N THR A 62 -4.97 -10.04 -27.99
CA THR A 62 -5.98 -9.53 -28.94
C THR A 62 -5.33 -9.07 -30.24
N THR A 63 -4.20 -8.35 -30.15
CA THR A 63 -3.46 -7.88 -31.32
C THR A 63 -2.87 -9.05 -32.11
N VAL A 64 -2.31 -10.05 -31.43
CA VAL A 64 -1.83 -11.30 -32.05
C VAL A 64 -2.96 -12.00 -32.78
N LEU A 65 -4.13 -12.13 -32.16
CA LEU A 65 -5.29 -12.77 -32.78
C LEU A 65 -5.73 -12.03 -34.05
N ILE A 66 -5.79 -10.69 -34.02
CA ILE A 66 -6.14 -9.87 -35.19
C ILE A 66 -5.16 -10.11 -36.33
N VAL A 67 -3.85 -10.05 -36.05
CA VAL A 67 -2.79 -10.22 -37.06
C VAL A 67 -2.79 -11.66 -37.60
N TRP A 68 -2.99 -12.65 -36.74
CA TRP A 68 -3.03 -14.05 -37.13
C TRP A 68 -4.24 -14.37 -38.03
N LEU A 69 -5.40 -13.78 -37.76
CA LEU A 69 -6.59 -13.90 -38.61
C LEU A 69 -6.39 -13.23 -39.98
N ASP A 70 -5.71 -12.08 -40.01
CA ASP A 70 -5.43 -11.30 -41.22
C ASP A 70 -4.08 -11.62 -41.87
N ARG A 71 -3.42 -12.72 -41.48
CA ARG A 71 -2.05 -13.08 -41.90
C ARG A 71 -1.82 -13.10 -43.42
N GLY A 72 -2.86 -13.32 -44.22
CA GLY A 72 -2.76 -13.29 -45.68
C GLY A 72 -2.48 -11.90 -46.27
N GLY A 73 -2.73 -10.84 -45.50
CA GLY A 73 -2.45 -9.46 -45.87
C GLY A 73 -1.08 -8.94 -45.42
N TYR A 74 -0.29 -9.77 -44.76
CA TYR A 74 1.05 -9.46 -44.26
C TYR A 74 2.11 -10.22 -45.08
N ASN A 75 3.27 -9.60 -45.23
CA ASN A 75 4.42 -10.20 -45.91
C ASN A 75 5.62 -10.18 -44.95
N ASP A 76 6.23 -11.34 -44.76
CA ASP A 76 7.54 -11.47 -44.13
C ASP A 76 8.62 -11.34 -45.22
N ASN A 77 9.63 -10.51 -44.98
CA ASN A 77 10.75 -10.35 -45.88
C ASN A 77 11.68 -11.59 -45.94
N ALA A 78 11.61 -12.50 -44.97
CA ALA A 78 12.44 -13.71 -44.92
C ALA A 78 11.93 -14.82 -45.85
N ASP A 79 10.64 -15.19 -45.75
CA ASP A 79 10.07 -16.34 -46.47
C ASP A 79 8.69 -16.07 -47.13
N GLY A 80 8.18 -14.84 -47.00
CA GLY A 80 6.94 -14.39 -47.63
C GLY A 80 5.65 -14.86 -46.96
N LYS A 81 5.72 -15.51 -45.78
CA LYS A 81 4.54 -15.99 -45.05
C LYS A 81 4.59 -15.55 -43.59
N VAL A 82 3.43 -15.51 -42.94
CA VAL A 82 3.32 -15.15 -41.53
C VAL A 82 2.67 -16.30 -40.78
N ASP A 83 3.47 -16.97 -39.94
CA ASP A 83 3.02 -17.99 -39.02
C ASP A 83 2.58 -17.38 -37.68
N LEU A 84 2.09 -18.21 -36.76
CA LEU A 84 1.63 -17.76 -35.44
C LEU A 84 2.75 -17.07 -34.64
N LEU A 85 3.98 -17.57 -34.74
CA LEU A 85 5.14 -16.97 -34.06
C LEU A 85 5.46 -15.59 -34.64
N ASP A 86 5.37 -15.45 -35.96
CA ASP A 86 5.61 -14.18 -36.66
C ASP A 86 4.53 -13.15 -36.32
N ALA A 87 3.28 -13.59 -36.15
CA ALA A 87 2.19 -12.74 -35.66
C ALA A 87 2.42 -12.28 -34.20
N ILE A 88 2.91 -13.16 -33.32
CA ILE A 88 3.30 -12.81 -31.94
C ILE A 88 4.44 -11.80 -31.94
N TYR A 89 5.46 -12.05 -32.74
CA TYR A 89 6.61 -11.18 -32.89
C TYR A 89 6.20 -9.81 -33.43
N TYR A 90 5.46 -9.76 -34.54
CA TYR A 90 4.95 -8.53 -35.13
C TYR A 90 4.12 -7.72 -34.14
N ALA A 91 3.17 -8.36 -33.44
CA ALA A 91 2.34 -7.69 -32.46
C ALA A 91 3.17 -7.10 -31.31
N THR A 92 4.14 -7.85 -30.79
CA THR A 92 5.02 -7.40 -29.70
C THR A 92 5.85 -6.20 -30.14
N VAL A 93 6.54 -6.30 -31.28
CA VAL A 93 7.42 -5.27 -31.86
C VAL A 93 6.65 -3.99 -32.22
N THR A 94 5.42 -4.14 -32.71
CA THR A 94 4.56 -3.01 -33.09
C THR A 94 3.94 -2.33 -31.87
N LEU A 95 3.42 -3.10 -30.91
CA LEU A 95 2.84 -2.55 -29.67
C LEU A 95 3.89 -1.91 -28.77
N SER A 96 5.11 -2.48 -28.72
CA SER A 96 6.26 -1.90 -28.00
C SER A 96 6.84 -0.67 -28.70
N THR A 97 6.31 -0.26 -29.86
CA THR A 97 6.83 0.83 -30.70
C THR A 97 8.27 0.62 -31.18
N THR A 98 8.78 -0.63 -31.16
CA THR A 98 10.12 -0.94 -31.66
C THR A 98 10.16 -0.89 -33.19
N GLY A 99 9.20 -1.55 -33.85
CA GLY A 99 8.95 -1.42 -35.30
C GLY A 99 10.15 -1.74 -36.21
N TYR A 100 10.67 -2.97 -36.17
CA TYR A 100 11.81 -3.38 -37.02
C TYR A 100 11.53 -3.30 -38.53
N GLY A 101 10.27 -3.47 -38.96
CA GLY A 101 9.85 -3.33 -40.36
C GLY A 101 10.19 -4.53 -41.24
N ASP A 102 10.55 -5.66 -40.64
CA ASP A 102 10.76 -6.96 -41.26
C ASP A 102 9.45 -7.64 -41.70
N ILE A 103 8.41 -7.55 -40.88
CA ILE A 103 7.06 -7.97 -41.22
C ILE A 103 6.19 -6.73 -41.37
N THR A 104 5.53 -6.58 -42.52
CA THR A 104 4.70 -5.40 -42.79
C THR A 104 3.37 -5.75 -43.47
N PRO A 105 2.30 -4.99 -43.18
CA PRO A 105 1.04 -5.12 -43.92
C PRO A 105 1.24 -4.58 -45.34
N TYR A 106 1.17 -5.48 -46.33
CA TYR A 106 1.32 -5.10 -47.74
C TYR A 106 -0.03 -4.86 -48.42
N SER A 107 -1.08 -5.59 -48.00
CA SER A 107 -2.43 -5.44 -48.57
C SER A 107 -3.16 -4.21 -48.02
N ASP A 108 -4.07 -3.63 -48.83
CA ASP A 108 -4.88 -2.48 -48.41
C ASP A 108 -5.79 -2.79 -47.21
N GLY A 109 -6.31 -4.02 -47.15
CA GLY A 109 -7.11 -4.51 -46.01
C GLY A 109 -6.30 -4.55 -44.72
N ALA A 110 -5.10 -5.14 -44.75
CA ALA A 110 -4.22 -5.21 -43.60
C ALA A 110 -3.77 -3.82 -43.12
N ARG A 111 -3.52 -2.89 -44.05
CA ARG A 111 -3.20 -1.50 -43.71
C ARG A 111 -4.36 -0.81 -43.00
N LEU A 112 -5.59 -1.00 -43.47
CA LEU A 112 -6.78 -0.43 -42.83
C LEU A 112 -6.97 -0.99 -41.41
N ILE A 113 -6.84 -2.31 -41.24
CA ILE A 113 -6.90 -2.97 -39.92
C ILE A 113 -5.81 -2.43 -39.00
N ASN A 114 -4.60 -2.22 -39.52
CA ASN A 114 -3.49 -1.68 -38.73
C ASN A 114 -3.78 -0.27 -38.21
N VAL A 115 -4.29 0.59 -39.08
CA VAL A 115 -4.60 1.98 -38.74
C VAL A 115 -5.78 2.04 -37.76
N VAL A 116 -6.85 1.27 -38.00
CA VAL A 116 -8.10 1.38 -37.23
C VAL A 116 -8.06 0.59 -35.93
N LEU A 117 -7.41 -0.59 -35.89
CA LEU A 117 -7.42 -1.48 -34.73
C LEU A 117 -6.07 -1.53 -34.01
N VAL A 118 -4.96 -1.75 -34.73
CA VAL A 118 -3.63 -1.91 -34.09
C VAL A 118 -3.14 -0.61 -33.47
N THR A 119 -3.38 0.53 -34.12
CA THR A 119 -2.96 1.84 -33.61
C THR A 119 -3.58 2.22 -32.26
N PRO A 120 -4.90 2.13 -32.04
CA PRO A 120 -5.47 2.39 -30.71
C PRO A 120 -5.06 1.34 -29.67
N LEU A 121 -4.92 0.06 -30.05
CA LEU A 121 -4.39 -0.98 -29.17
C LEU A 121 -2.96 -0.65 -28.69
N ARG A 122 -2.11 -0.15 -29.59
CA ARG A 122 -0.76 0.33 -29.27
C ARG A 122 -0.77 1.49 -28.26
N VAL A 123 -1.64 2.48 -28.47
CA VAL A 123 -1.78 3.60 -27.52
C VAL A 123 -2.22 3.09 -26.14
N LEU A 124 -3.20 2.18 -26.10
CA LEU A 124 -3.66 1.57 -24.84
C LEU A 124 -2.55 0.78 -24.15
N PHE A 125 -1.78 -0.02 -24.91
CA PHE A 125 -0.64 -0.78 -24.38
C PHE A 125 0.40 0.15 -23.74
N LEU A 126 0.77 1.24 -24.42
CA LEU A 126 1.70 2.24 -23.88
C LEU A 126 1.15 2.92 -22.63
N ILE A 127 -0.14 3.28 -22.61
CA ILE A 127 -0.79 3.87 -21.43
C ILE A 127 -0.72 2.91 -20.25
N ILE A 128 -0.97 1.62 -20.46
CA ILE A 128 -0.89 0.62 -19.39
C ILE A 128 0.56 0.48 -18.92
N LEU A 129 1.53 0.36 -19.83
CA LEU A 129 2.93 0.14 -19.51
C LEU A 129 3.57 1.35 -18.79
N VAL A 130 3.40 2.55 -19.34
CA VAL A 130 3.89 3.80 -18.73
C VAL A 130 3.09 4.10 -17.46
N GLY A 131 1.78 3.89 -17.49
CA GLY A 131 0.89 4.10 -16.36
C GLY A 131 1.21 3.20 -15.18
N THR A 132 1.60 1.93 -15.40
CA THR A 132 2.10 1.05 -14.32
C THR A 132 3.38 1.58 -13.70
N THR A 133 4.30 2.10 -14.51
CA THR A 133 5.59 2.59 -14.01
C THR A 133 5.40 3.86 -13.18
N LEU A 134 4.61 4.81 -13.67
CA LEU A 134 4.29 6.04 -12.95
C LEU A 134 3.52 5.76 -11.66
N GLU A 135 2.57 4.83 -11.69
CA GLU A 135 1.83 4.42 -10.51
C GLU A 135 2.74 3.77 -9.47
N VAL A 136 3.57 2.79 -9.85
CA VAL A 136 4.51 2.13 -8.92
C VAL A 136 5.50 3.12 -8.31
N LEU A 137 5.94 4.12 -9.08
CA LEU A 137 6.83 5.17 -8.59
C LEU A 137 6.11 6.15 -7.65
N THR A 138 4.83 6.45 -7.89
CA THR A 138 4.07 7.48 -7.15
C THR A 138 3.31 6.92 -5.94
N GLU A 139 2.80 5.69 -6.02
CA GLU A 139 2.07 5.03 -4.91
C GLU A 139 2.95 4.82 -3.69
N ARG A 140 4.24 4.52 -3.92
CA ARG A 140 5.25 4.46 -2.86
C ARG A 140 5.40 5.78 -2.11
N THR A 141 5.12 6.91 -2.75
CA THR A 141 5.30 8.23 -2.13
C THR A 141 4.04 8.70 -1.41
N ARG A 142 2.84 8.56 -1.99
CA ARG A 142 1.68 9.31 -1.45
C ARG A 142 1.05 8.74 -0.19
N GLU A 143 1.01 7.42 -0.01
CA GLU A 143 0.37 6.82 1.17
C GLU A 143 1.25 6.90 2.42
N ASP A 144 2.55 6.59 2.27
CA ASP A 144 3.53 6.75 3.35
C ASP A 144 3.75 8.21 3.72
N PHE A 145 3.74 9.13 2.75
CA PHE A 145 3.92 10.55 3.03
C PHE A 145 2.66 11.19 3.63
N ARG A 146 1.44 10.75 3.28
CA ARG A 146 0.21 11.25 3.93
C ARG A 146 0.08 10.74 5.36
N LEU A 147 0.42 9.47 5.62
CA LEU A 147 0.48 8.92 6.98
C LEU A 147 1.65 9.50 7.80
N LYS A 148 2.84 9.70 7.23
CA LYS A 148 3.95 10.39 7.89
C LYS A 148 3.65 11.87 8.15
N ARG A 149 2.96 12.58 7.23
CA ARG A 149 2.62 14.00 7.40
C ARG A 149 1.51 14.21 8.41
N TRP A 150 0.49 13.33 8.45
CA TRP A 150 -0.48 13.30 9.55
C TRP A 150 0.21 12.97 10.88
N ARG A 151 1.07 11.95 10.93
CA ARG A 151 1.85 11.62 12.13
C ARG A 151 2.89 12.69 12.51
N SER A 152 3.32 13.53 11.56
CA SER A 152 4.25 14.64 11.78
C SER A 152 3.56 15.90 12.29
N ASN A 153 2.30 16.14 11.92
CA ASN A 153 1.48 17.20 12.52
C ASN A 153 0.84 16.76 13.84
N LEU A 154 0.67 15.45 14.05
CA LEU A 154 0.31 14.88 15.34
C LEU A 154 1.56 14.58 16.18
N ARG A 155 2.33 15.61 16.55
CA ARG A 155 3.31 15.51 17.65
C ARG A 155 2.63 16.00 18.94
N ASP A 156 2.82 15.26 20.03
CA ASP A 156 2.31 15.52 21.40
C ASP A 156 0.81 15.35 21.65
N HIS A 157 0.15 14.38 20.97
CA HIS A 157 -1.27 14.10 21.23
C HIS A 157 -1.43 12.80 22.03
N THR A 158 -1.74 12.93 23.32
CA THR A 158 -2.10 11.80 24.17
C THR A 158 -3.58 11.48 24.00
N VAL A 159 -3.90 10.38 23.32
CA VAL A 159 -5.28 9.90 23.21
C VAL A 159 -5.59 8.99 24.40
N VAL A 160 -6.43 9.47 25.33
CA VAL A 160 -6.91 8.67 26.46
C VAL A 160 -8.17 7.93 26.03
N VAL A 161 -8.04 6.62 25.82
CA VAL A 161 -9.17 5.75 25.48
C VAL A 161 -9.79 5.22 26.77
N GLY A 162 -10.98 5.74 27.11
CA GLY A 162 -11.76 5.35 28.29
C GLY A 162 -11.63 6.33 29.46
N PHE A 163 -12.74 6.97 29.84
CA PHE A 163 -12.82 7.95 30.93
C PHE A 163 -13.30 7.31 32.25
N GLY A 164 -12.59 6.27 32.70
CA GLY A 164 -12.83 5.62 34.00
C GLY A 164 -12.04 6.29 35.14
N THR A 165 -12.08 5.70 36.34
CA THR A 165 -11.29 6.17 37.50
C THR A 165 -9.79 6.22 37.20
N LYS A 166 -9.24 5.20 36.53
CA LYS A 166 -7.83 5.15 36.12
C LYS A 166 -7.48 6.17 35.01
N GLY A 167 -8.37 6.35 34.03
CA GLY A 167 -8.18 7.34 32.95
C GLY A 167 -8.24 8.78 33.45
N ARG A 168 -9.12 9.06 34.41
CA ARG A 168 -9.23 10.36 35.06
C ARG A 168 -8.00 10.68 35.90
N SER A 169 -7.48 9.70 36.65
CA SER A 169 -6.20 9.86 37.36
C SER A 169 -5.03 10.08 36.41
N ALA A 170 -4.95 9.33 35.30
CA ALA A 170 -3.90 9.52 34.30
C ALA A 170 -3.95 10.92 33.66
N ILE A 171 -5.15 11.44 33.33
CA ILE A 171 -5.31 12.81 32.83
C ILE A 171 -4.91 13.84 33.90
N LEU A 172 -5.33 13.65 35.15
CA LEU A 172 -4.96 14.54 36.25
C LEU A 172 -3.45 14.57 36.47
N THR A 173 -2.77 13.42 36.40
CA THR A 173 -1.31 13.33 36.48
C THR A 173 -0.63 14.02 35.29
N LEU A 174 -1.15 13.85 34.07
CA LEU A 174 -0.63 14.53 32.88
C LEU A 174 -0.84 16.04 32.95
N CYS A 175 -1.96 16.52 33.47
CA CYS A 175 -2.24 17.94 33.66
C CYS A 175 -1.42 18.58 34.80
N THR A 176 -1.08 17.81 35.84
CA THR A 176 -0.30 18.31 37.00
C THR A 176 1.20 18.25 36.79
N THR A 177 1.69 17.26 36.03
CA THR A 177 3.12 17.11 35.73
C THR A 177 3.54 17.94 34.51
N GLY A 178 2.56 18.37 33.68
CA GLY A 178 2.81 18.96 32.38
C GLY A 178 3.32 17.93 31.37
N LEU A 179 2.99 18.11 30.10
CA LEU A 179 3.74 17.47 29.01
C LEU A 179 5.09 18.20 28.86
#